data_AF-A0A7C4YUI5-F1
#
_entry.id   AF-A0A7C4YUI5-F1
#
_cell.length_a   1.000
_cell.length_b   1.000
_cell.length_c   1.000
_cell.angle_alpha   90.00
_cell.angle_beta   90.00
_cell.angle_gamma   90.00
#
_symmetry.space_group_name_H-M   'P 1'
#
loop_
_entity.id
_entity.type
_entity.pdbx_description
1 polymer ?
#
loop_
_entity_poly.entity_id
_entity_poly.type
_entity_poly.pdbx_seq_one_letter_code
_entity_poly.pdbx_strand_id
1 'polypeptide(L)'
;MADKKKHKKISRKTIYILVFVVAILVSAAVLVGLRTSASGNCSVFLDDYSGCPTVKYGSKGITVQIAQSALNNACKSPDLTIDGIFGTKTKTRTINFQKAKGLTADGIIGPNTWSKLQRSNSNTVNCPF
;
A
#
# COMPACT_ATOMS: atom_id res chain seq x y z
N MET A 1 -53.68 -23.33 40.36
CA MET A 1 -52.87 -24.11 39.41
C MET A 1 -53.10 -23.57 38.00
N ALA A 2 -52.02 -23.22 37.29
CA ALA A 2 -51.91 -22.83 35.87
C ALA A 2 -52.25 -21.40 35.43
N ASP A 3 -51.20 -20.58 35.48
CA ASP A 3 -50.95 -19.33 34.76
C ASP A 3 -50.99 -19.53 33.23
N LYS A 4 -51.78 -18.73 32.51
CA LYS A 4 -51.68 -18.61 31.04
C LYS A 4 -51.36 -17.15 30.65
N LYS A 5 -50.06 -16.86 30.66
CA LYS A 5 -49.35 -15.78 29.97
C LYS A 5 -50.18 -15.08 28.89
N LYS A 6 -50.59 -13.83 29.18
CA LYS A 6 -51.10 -12.89 28.17
C LYS A 6 -49.95 -12.54 27.22
N HIS A 7 -49.91 -13.19 26.05
CA HIS A 7 -49.05 -12.75 24.95
C HIS A 7 -49.53 -11.36 24.49
N LYS A 8 -48.88 -10.32 25.02
CA LYS A 8 -49.12 -8.92 24.65
C LYS A 8 -48.77 -8.74 23.17
N LYS A 9 -49.82 -8.67 22.33
CA LYS A 9 -49.71 -8.48 20.88
C LYS A 9 -48.97 -7.16 20.60
N ILE A 10 -47.76 -7.24 20.07
CA ILE A 10 -46.96 -6.06 19.74
C ILE A 10 -47.63 -5.37 18.54
N SER A 11 -47.96 -4.08 18.69
CA SER A 11 -48.63 -3.30 17.64
C SER A 11 -47.70 -3.08 16.44
N ARG A 12 -48.25 -3.09 15.21
CA ARG A 12 -47.50 -2.81 13.97
C ARG A 12 -46.71 -1.49 14.07
N LYS A 13 -47.31 -0.45 14.67
CA LYS A 13 -46.64 0.84 14.91
C LYS A 13 -45.40 0.70 15.81
N THR A 14 -45.44 -0.18 16.81
CA THR A 14 -44.31 -0.47 17.71
C THR A 14 -43.20 -1.24 17.01
N ILE A 15 -43.55 -2.15 16.10
CA ILE A 15 -42.58 -2.87 15.27
C ILE A 15 -41.85 -1.88 14.34
N TYR A 16 -42.59 -0.96 13.68
CA TYR A 16 -41.97 0.06 12.83
C TYR A 16 -41.04 1.00 13.61
N ILE A 17 -41.43 1.44 14.81
CA ILE A 17 -40.56 2.26 15.66
C ILE A 17 -39.30 1.49 16.06
N LEU A 18 -39.40 0.21 16.42
CA LEU A 18 -38.24 -0.62 16.76
C LEU A 18 -37.31 -0.86 15.56
N VAL A 19 -37.86 -1.16 14.38
CA VAL A 19 -37.07 -1.32 13.14
C VAL A 19 -36.38 -0.02 12.74
N PHE A 20 -37.06 1.12 12.88
CA PHE A 20 -36.49 2.43 12.58
C PHE A 20 -35.38 2.84 13.56
N VAL A 21 -35.56 2.58 14.87
CA VAL A 21 -34.54 2.81 15.89
C VAL A 21 -33.31 1.92 15.67
N VAL A 22 -33.51 0.63 15.33
CA VAL A 22 -32.39 -0.28 15.00
C VAL A 22 -31.65 0.18 13.74
N ALA A 23 -32.35 0.64 12.69
CA ALA A 23 -31.72 1.18 11.49
C ALA A 23 -30.89 2.45 11.74
N ILE A 24 -31.35 3.33 12.64
CA ILE A 24 -30.58 4.52 13.08
C ILE A 24 -29.34 4.12 13.89
N LEU A 25 -29.45 3.09 14.75
CA LEU A 25 -28.31 2.63 15.55
C LEU A 25 -27.25 1.88 14.72
N VAL A 26 -27.66 1.17 13.65
CA VAL A 26 -26.72 0.50 12.73
C VAL A 26 -25.95 1.52 11.86
N SER A 27 -26.50 2.71 11.61
CA SER A 27 -25.87 3.73 10.76
C SER A 27 -24.78 4.56 11.45
N ALA A 28 -24.73 4.59 12.79
CA ALA A 28 -23.65 5.29 13.51
C ALA A 28 -22.29 4.56 13.46
N ALA A 29 -22.23 3.30 13.05
CA ALA A 29 -21.01 2.49 13.01
C ALA A 29 -20.24 2.55 11.68
N VAL A 30 -20.65 3.36 10.71
CA VAL A 30 -20.01 3.43 9.37
C VAL A 30 -19.02 4.61 9.24
N LEU A 31 -18.77 5.41 10.29
CA LEU A 31 -17.98 6.64 10.18
C LEU A 31 -16.49 6.54 10.55
N VAL A 32 -15.89 5.35 10.62
CA VAL A 32 -14.42 5.21 10.78
C VAL A 32 -13.92 4.03 9.96
N GLY A 33 -13.53 4.26 8.70
CA GLY A 33 -12.90 3.16 7.95
C GLY A 33 -12.50 3.41 6.50
N LEU A 34 -13.08 4.37 5.78
CA LEU A 34 -12.56 4.65 4.45
C LEU A 34 -11.35 5.58 4.55
N ARG A 35 -10.18 4.99 4.79
CA ARG A 35 -8.94 5.63 4.37
C ARG A 35 -9.04 5.73 2.86
N THR A 36 -9.42 6.91 2.36
CA THR A 36 -9.24 7.24 0.96
C THR A 36 -7.76 7.09 0.67
N SER A 37 -7.38 5.96 0.07
CA SER A 37 -6.04 5.77 -0.46
C SER A 37 -5.85 6.88 -1.47
N ALA A 38 -5.01 7.86 -1.15
CA ALA A 38 -4.47 8.75 -2.17
C ALA A 38 -3.73 7.84 -3.15
N SER A 39 -4.36 7.53 -4.29
CA SER A 39 -3.72 6.79 -5.35
C SER A 39 -2.71 7.74 -6.00
N GLY A 40 -1.54 7.88 -5.37
CA GLY A 40 -0.34 8.38 -6.03
C GLY A 40 0.07 7.34 -7.05
N ASN A 41 -0.66 7.26 -8.16
CA ASN A 41 -0.36 6.34 -9.24
C ASN A 41 0.99 6.77 -9.80
N CYS A 42 2.00 5.90 -9.65
CA CYS A 42 3.28 6.03 -10.33
C CYS A 42 2.97 6.05 -11.83
N SER A 43 3.05 7.24 -12.43
CA SER A 43 2.77 7.47 -13.84
C SER A 43 3.97 6.99 -14.64
N VAL A 44 3.99 5.69 -14.94
CA VAL A 44 5.03 5.06 -15.78
C VAL A 44 4.72 5.41 -17.23
N PHE A 45 5.22 6.54 -17.71
CA PHE A 45 5.18 6.91 -19.13
C PHE A 45 6.60 6.82 -19.70
N LEU A 46 6.77 6.01 -20.75
CA LEU A 46 7.94 5.97 -21.64
C LEU A 46 9.30 5.99 -20.90
N ASP A 47 9.55 4.94 -20.10
CA ASP A 47 10.85 4.62 -19.47
C ASP A 47 11.33 5.53 -18.33
N ASP A 48 10.50 6.47 -17.88
CA ASP A 48 10.80 7.39 -16.80
C ASP A 48 9.97 7.13 -15.52
N TYR A 49 10.65 7.15 -14.37
CA TYR A 49 10.04 7.01 -13.03
C TYR A 49 9.90 8.36 -12.30
N SER A 50 10.13 9.48 -12.99
CA SER A 50 10.13 10.85 -12.42
C SER A 50 8.85 11.26 -11.67
N GLY A 51 7.72 10.60 -11.95
CA GLY A 51 6.43 10.85 -11.26
C GLY A 51 6.12 9.92 -10.09
N CYS A 52 7.00 8.98 -9.76
CA CYS A 52 6.68 7.95 -8.78
C CYS A 52 6.84 8.46 -7.34
N PRO A 53 5.88 8.18 -6.44
CA PRO A 53 5.95 8.66 -5.08
C PRO A 53 7.14 8.06 -4.33
N THR A 54 7.61 8.78 -3.32
CA THR A 54 8.73 8.31 -2.49
C THR A 54 8.30 7.07 -1.69
N VAL A 55 9.07 5.99 -1.80
CA VAL A 55 8.85 4.77 -1.03
C VAL A 55 10.07 4.48 -0.14
N LYS A 56 9.80 3.97 1.07
CA LYS A 56 10.80 3.69 2.11
C LYS A 56 10.36 2.51 2.95
N TYR A 57 11.19 2.09 3.90
CA TYR A 57 10.86 1.02 4.84
C TYR A 57 9.46 1.16 5.43
N GLY A 58 8.66 0.09 5.36
CA GLY A 58 7.27 0.05 5.81
C GLY A 58 6.24 0.49 4.76
N SER A 59 6.65 1.14 3.66
CA SER A 59 5.77 1.39 2.50
C SER A 59 5.22 0.08 1.93
N LYS A 60 3.99 0.14 1.41
CA LYS A 60 3.33 -1.01 0.77
C LYS A 60 2.60 -0.60 -0.51
N GLY A 61 2.36 -1.57 -1.38
CA GLY A 61 1.49 -1.42 -2.56
C GLY A 61 2.26 -1.39 -3.89
N ILE A 62 1.55 -1.00 -4.95
CA ILE A 62 2.03 -1.13 -6.33
C ILE A 62 3.33 -0.38 -6.59
N THR A 63 3.53 0.81 -6.01
CA THR A 63 4.78 1.57 -6.18
C THR A 63 5.99 0.81 -5.62
N VAL A 64 5.79 0.04 -4.54
CA VAL A 64 6.86 -0.80 -4.00
C VAL A 64 7.15 -1.98 -4.92
N GLN A 65 6.14 -2.58 -5.55
CA GLN A 65 6.36 -3.64 -6.55
C GLN A 65 7.16 -3.12 -7.74
N ILE A 66 6.83 -1.91 -8.21
CA ILE A 66 7.58 -1.23 -9.27
C ILE A 66 9.03 -0.99 -8.84
N ALA A 67 9.25 -0.51 -7.62
CA ALA A 67 10.60 -0.33 -7.08
C ALA A 67 11.39 -1.65 -7.01
N GLN A 68 10.77 -2.72 -6.51
CA GLN A 68 11.40 -4.04 -6.41
C GLN A 68 11.79 -4.58 -7.80
N SER A 69 10.89 -4.45 -8.78
CA SER A 69 11.16 -4.83 -10.17
C SER A 69 12.31 -4.01 -10.76
N ALA A 70 12.28 -2.68 -10.61
CA ALA A 70 13.33 -1.81 -11.11
C ALA A 70 14.69 -2.09 -10.46
N LEU A 71 14.72 -2.37 -9.16
CA LEU A 71 15.93 -2.75 -8.44
C LEU A 71 16.49 -4.09 -8.91
N ASN A 72 15.66 -5.11 -9.17
CA ASN A 72 16.12 -6.39 -9.71
C ASN A 72 16.79 -6.21 -11.08
N ASN A 73 16.21 -5.38 -11.94
CA ASN A 73 16.77 -5.08 -13.26
C ASN A 73 18.07 -4.26 -13.18
N ALA A 74 18.15 -3.31 -12.25
CA ALA A 74 19.28 -2.39 -12.18
C ALA A 74 20.53 -2.98 -11.49
N CYS A 75 20.36 -4.00 -10.66
CA CYS A 75 21.34 -4.38 -9.63
C CYS A 75 21.40 -5.90 -9.48
N LYS A 76 22.41 -6.54 -10.10
CA LYS A 76 22.57 -8.01 -10.12
C LYS A 76 22.87 -8.57 -8.73
N SER A 77 21.92 -9.30 -8.15
CA SER A 77 21.95 -9.98 -6.84
C SER A 77 20.68 -10.86 -6.76
N PRO A 78 20.59 -11.92 -5.93
CA PRO A 78 19.39 -12.76 -5.89
C PRO A 78 18.11 -11.93 -5.82
N ASP A 79 17.16 -12.19 -6.72
CA ASP A 79 16.04 -11.28 -6.93
C ASP A 79 15.25 -11.00 -5.65
N LEU A 80 14.88 -9.73 -5.45
CA LEU A 80 13.86 -9.38 -4.49
C LEU A 80 12.55 -10.03 -4.92
N THR A 81 11.83 -10.58 -3.96
CA THR A 81 10.42 -10.90 -4.14
C THR A 81 9.64 -9.60 -4.43
N ILE A 82 8.85 -9.61 -5.49
CA ILE A 82 7.98 -8.48 -5.87
C ILE A 82 6.66 -8.62 -5.12
N ASP A 83 6.69 -8.46 -3.81
CA ASP A 83 5.54 -8.62 -2.91
C ASP A 83 4.84 -7.28 -2.59
N GLY A 84 5.42 -6.16 -3.01
CA GLY A 84 4.90 -4.84 -2.70
C GLY A 84 5.06 -4.43 -1.24
N ILE A 85 5.97 -5.06 -0.49
CA ILE A 85 6.31 -4.72 0.88
C ILE A 85 7.75 -4.21 0.93
N PHE A 86 7.93 -2.97 1.36
CA PHE A 86 9.26 -2.39 1.48
C PHE A 86 9.86 -2.82 2.82
N GLY A 87 10.38 -4.05 2.85
CA GLY A 87 11.02 -4.66 4.01
C GLY A 87 12.53 -4.42 4.05
N THR A 88 13.20 -5.11 4.98
CA THR A 88 14.66 -5.01 5.18
C THR A 88 15.44 -5.34 3.91
N LYS A 89 15.03 -6.39 3.18
CA LYS A 89 15.69 -6.80 1.92
C LYS A 89 15.64 -5.70 0.86
N THR A 90 14.47 -5.08 0.66
CA THR A 90 14.31 -3.96 -0.29
C THR A 90 15.12 -2.73 0.14
N LYS A 91 15.17 -2.43 1.45
CA LYS A 91 16.01 -1.35 1.98
C LYS A 91 17.49 -1.59 1.71
N THR A 92 18.00 -2.78 2.02
CA THR A 92 19.41 -3.13 1.76
C THR A 92 19.74 -3.03 0.28
N ARG A 93 18.88 -3.57 -0.60
CA ARG A 93 19.07 -3.45 -2.06
C ARG A 93 19.07 -2.00 -2.53
N THR A 94 18.21 -1.15 -1.97
CA THR A 94 18.17 0.29 -2.26
C THR A 94 19.50 0.96 -1.89
N ILE A 95 20.00 0.71 -0.68
CA ILE A 95 21.29 1.24 -0.20
C ILE A 95 22.43 0.80 -1.12
N ASN A 96 22.48 -0.47 -1.50
CA ASN A 96 23.53 -1.01 -2.34
C ASN A 96 23.49 -0.40 -3.75
N PHE A 97 22.29 -0.25 -4.32
CA PHE A 97 22.10 0.45 -5.58
C PHE A 97 22.52 1.92 -5.50
N GLN A 98 22.14 2.63 -4.44
CA GLN A 98 22.51 4.03 -4.22
C GLN A 98 24.03 4.20 -4.16
N LYS A 99 24.73 3.34 -3.39
CA LYS A 99 26.20 3.31 -3.36
C LYS A 99 26.80 3.08 -4.74
N ALA A 100 26.30 2.10 -5.48
CA ALA A 100 26.79 1.76 -6.82
C ALA A 100 26.58 2.89 -7.85
N LYS A 101 25.58 3.76 -7.64
CA LYS A 101 25.29 4.93 -8.49
C LYS A 101 25.84 6.25 -7.94
N GLY A 102 26.60 6.24 -6.84
CA GLY A 102 27.15 7.44 -6.22
C GLY A 102 26.08 8.38 -5.61
N LEU A 103 24.94 7.83 -5.22
CA LEU A 103 23.87 8.55 -4.52
C LEU A 103 24.08 8.49 -3.01
N THR A 104 23.41 9.37 -2.27
CA THR A 104 23.25 9.24 -0.81
C THR A 104 22.56 7.91 -0.49
N ALA A 105 23.24 7.06 0.29
CA ALA A 105 22.79 5.70 0.58
C ALA A 105 21.85 5.64 1.80
N ASP A 106 20.74 6.39 1.73
CA ASP A 106 19.74 6.54 2.80
C ASP A 106 18.70 5.40 2.86
N GLY A 107 18.65 4.54 1.84
CA GLY A 107 17.68 3.45 1.73
C GLY A 107 16.26 3.92 1.41
N ILE A 108 16.11 5.13 0.85
CA ILE A 108 14.85 5.73 0.42
C ILE A 108 14.85 5.86 -1.12
N ILE A 109 13.76 5.43 -1.74
CA ILE A 109 13.58 5.62 -3.19
C ILE A 109 12.75 6.89 -3.39
N GLY A 110 13.46 8.01 -3.46
CA GLY A 110 12.91 9.32 -3.85
C GLY A 110 13.23 9.67 -5.31
N PRO A 111 12.92 10.90 -5.76
CA PRO A 111 13.07 11.32 -7.16
C PRO A 111 14.47 11.08 -7.74
N ASN A 112 15.52 11.31 -6.95
CA ASN A 112 16.91 11.07 -7.38
C ASN A 112 17.21 9.58 -7.59
N THR A 113 16.65 8.71 -6.75
CA THR A 113 16.81 7.25 -6.90
C THR A 113 15.98 6.75 -8.09
N TRP A 114 14.73 7.24 -8.23
CA TRP A 114 13.83 6.90 -9.33
C TRP A 114 14.42 7.26 -10.70
N SER A 115 14.99 8.45 -10.85
CA SER A 115 15.61 8.88 -12.12
C SER A 115 16.81 8.02 -12.55
N LYS A 116 17.43 7.30 -11.62
CA LYS A 116 18.52 6.34 -11.91
C LYS A 116 18.03 4.92 -12.15
N LEU A 117 16.81 4.59 -11.74
CA LEU A 117 16.19 3.27 -11.87
C LEU A 117 15.56 3.00 -13.25
N GLN A 118 15.84 3.82 -14.27
CA GLN A 118 15.22 3.76 -15.61
C GLN A 118 15.08 2.33 -16.15
N ARG A 119 13.90 2.04 -16.70
CA ARG A 119 13.53 0.71 -17.18
C ARG A 119 14.42 0.23 -18.35
N SER A 120 14.97 1.17 -19.11
CA SER A 120 15.77 0.95 -20.32
C SER A 120 17.29 1.17 -20.14
N ASN A 121 17.77 1.27 -18.89
CA ASN A 121 19.21 1.46 -18.66
C ASN A 121 20.01 0.22 -19.09
N SER A 122 20.63 0.29 -20.27
CA SER A 122 21.58 -0.71 -20.80
C SER A 122 22.81 -0.92 -19.91
N ASN A 123 23.03 -0.03 -18.93
CA ASN A 123 24.10 -0.08 -17.96
C ASN A 123 23.63 -0.69 -16.63
N THR A 124 23.49 -2.02 -16.62
CA THR A 124 23.35 -2.82 -15.39
C THR A 124 24.56 -2.57 -14.49
N VAL A 125 24.34 -2.22 -13.22
CA VAL A 125 25.44 -2.05 -12.25
C VAL A 125 25.63 -3.31 -11.42
N ASN A 126 26.89 -3.65 -11.15
CA ASN A 126 27.21 -4.67 -10.16
C ASN A 126 27.11 -4.03 -8.77
N CYS A 127 26.16 -4.48 -7.97
CA CYS A 127 25.97 -3.92 -6.64
C CYS A 127 26.75 -4.73 -5.60
N PRO A 128 27.41 -4.08 -4.64
CA PRO A 128 27.99 -4.78 -3.50
C PRO A 128 26.89 -5.49 -2.69
N PHE A 129 27.23 -6.62 -2.08
CA PHE A 129 26.33 -7.44 -1.27
C PHE A 129 26.22 -6.89 0.15
#